data_AF-A0A0H5SI85-F1
#
_entry.id   AF-A0A0H5SI85-F1
#
_cell.length_a   1.000
_cell.length_b   1.000
_cell.length_c   1.000
_cell.angle_alpha   90.00
_cell.angle_beta   90.00
_cell.angle_gamma   90.00
#
_symmetry.space_group_name_H-M   'P 1'
#
loop_
_entity.id
_entity.type
_entity.pdbx_description
1 polymer ?
#
loop_
_entity_poly.entity_id
_entity_poly.type
_entity_poly.pdbx_seq_one_letter_code
_entity_poly.pdbx_strand_id
1 'polypeptide(L)'
;MIYIERKRTLFFGLPLSYTKYTISEEKLTITSGFLSITEDDAFMYKIQDVRLTRSFWERIFKLGTITCYTGDTTHPKLVLEHIKRPGIIKDFILYASEEARRKRRALRAMKMEEEDISQSKSD
;
A
#
# COMPACT_ATOMS: atom_id res chain seq x y z
N MET A 1 2.72 5.01 11.93
CA MET A 1 1.83 6.06 11.39
C MET A 1 0.75 5.42 10.53
N ILE A 2 -0.51 5.86 10.64
CA ILE A 2 -1.64 5.30 9.88
C ILE A 2 -2.35 6.45 9.16
N TYR A 3 -2.54 6.32 7.85
CA TYR A 3 -3.32 7.26 7.04
C TYR A 3 -4.67 6.64 6.71
N ILE A 4 -5.74 7.41 6.95
CA ILE A 4 -7.10 7.03 6.59
C ILE A 4 -7.61 8.07 5.60
N GLU A 5 -7.89 7.65 4.38
CA GLU A 5 -8.51 8.49 3.36
C GLU A 5 -9.77 7.83 2.81
N ARG A 6 -10.64 8.62 2.19
CA ARG A 6 -11.82 8.12 1.46
C ARG A 6 -11.73 8.58 0.02
N LYS A 7 -12.20 7.76 -0.91
CA LYS A 7 -12.36 8.18 -2.30
C LYS A 7 -13.31 9.39 -2.32
N ARG A 8 -12.99 10.35 -3.19
CA ARG A 8 -13.78 11.57 -3.39
C ARG A 8 -14.29 11.62 -4.82
N THR A 9 -15.46 12.22 -5.01
CA THR A 9 -16.01 12.42 -6.36
C THR A 9 -15.31 13.59 -7.05
N LEU A 10 -15.10 13.45 -8.36
CA LEU A 10 -14.44 14.46 -9.20
C LEU A 10 -15.21 15.78 -9.28
N PHE A 11 -16.55 15.71 -9.21
CA PHE A 11 -17.43 16.84 -9.54
C PHE A 11 -17.61 17.86 -8.40
N PHE A 12 -17.31 17.53 -7.14
CA PHE A 12 -17.39 18.46 -6.00
C PHE A 12 -16.44 18.12 -4.82
N GLY A 13 -15.55 17.14 -4.96
CA GLY A 13 -14.69 16.68 -3.86
C GLY A 13 -15.45 16.06 -2.68
N LEU A 14 -16.74 15.75 -2.87
CA LEU A 14 -17.61 15.14 -1.87
C LEU A 14 -17.22 13.67 -1.67
N PRO A 15 -17.17 13.17 -0.44
CA PRO A 15 -16.88 11.77 -0.14
C PRO A 15 -18.11 10.90 -0.37
N LEU A 16 -18.72 10.98 -1.56
CA LEU A 16 -19.95 10.23 -1.89
C LEU A 16 -19.69 8.75 -2.17
N SER A 17 -18.43 8.36 -2.36
CA SER A 17 -18.05 6.97 -2.56
C SER A 17 -17.83 6.26 -1.23
N TYR A 18 -18.40 5.07 -1.11
CA TYR A 18 -18.23 4.15 0.01
C TYR A 18 -16.89 3.40 -0.04
N THR A 19 -15.83 4.06 -0.50
CA THR A 19 -14.48 3.47 -0.57
C THR A 19 -13.59 4.14 0.47
N LYS A 20 -13.05 3.33 1.37
CA LYS A 20 -12.13 3.73 2.43
C LYS A 20 -10.76 3.11 2.17
N TYR A 21 -9.74 3.94 2.23
CA TYR A 21 -8.34 3.55 2.11
C TYR A 21 -7.69 3.67 3.49
N THR A 22 -7.21 2.55 4.02
CA THR A 22 -6.45 2.50 5.27
C THR A 22 -5.03 2.10 4.93
N ILE A 23 -4.08 2.99 5.18
CA ILE A 23 -2.68 2.83 4.79
C ILE A 23 -1.86 2.79 6.08
N SER A 24 -1.39 1.60 6.42
CA SER A 24 -0.54 1.34 7.58
C SER A 24 0.89 1.03 7.11
N GLU A 25 1.83 0.95 8.03
CA GLU A 25 3.23 0.60 7.72
C GLU A 25 3.37 -0.86 7.24
N GLU A 26 2.50 -1.74 7.70
CA GLU A 26 2.58 -3.18 7.40
C GLU A 26 1.71 -3.59 6.20
N LYS A 27 0.53 -2.97 6.06
CA LYS A 27 -0.44 -3.30 5.02
C LYS A 27 -1.24 -2.09 4.55
N LEU A 28 -1.70 -2.19 3.31
CA LEU A 28 -2.67 -1.32 2.67
C LEU A 28 -3.99 -2.08 2.58
N THR A 29 -5.07 -1.47 3.08
CA THR A 29 -6.42 -2.03 3.05
C THR A 29 -7.34 -1.09 2.27
N ILE A 30 -8.05 -1.65 1.29
CA ILE A 30 -9.06 -0.96 0.51
C ILE A 30 -10.40 -1.61 0.81
N THR A 31 -11.27 -0.89 1.51
CA THR A 31 -12.63 -1.33 1.76
C THR A 31 -13.56 -0.59 0.81
N SER A 32 -14.30 -1.30 -0.02
CA SER A 32 -15.21 -0.71 -1.01
C SER A 32 -16.56 -1.43 -1.03
N GLY A 33 -17.67 -0.68 -1.09
CA GLY A 33 -18.99 -1.29 -1.17
C GLY A 33 -20.12 -0.50 -0.54
N PHE A 34 -21.34 -0.69 -1.05
CA PHE A 34 -22.56 -0.11 -0.47
C PHE A 34 -23.51 -1.19 0.06
N LEU A 35 -23.82 -2.19 -0.78
CA LEU A 35 -24.66 -3.35 -0.44
C LEU A 35 -23.80 -4.60 -0.15
N SER A 36 -22.80 -4.84 -0.99
CA SER A 36 -21.73 -5.82 -0.77
C SER A 36 -20.46 -5.09 -0.39
N ILE A 37 -19.84 -5.49 0.72
CA ILE A 37 -18.56 -4.92 1.18
C ILE A 37 -17.45 -5.84 0.71
N THR A 38 -16.49 -5.27 0.00
CA THR A 38 -15.26 -5.93 -0.45
C THR A 38 -14.08 -5.31 0.30
N GLU A 39 -13.17 -6.15 0.78
CA GLU A 39 -11.97 -5.73 1.48
C GLU A 39 -10.76 -6.36 0.79
N ASP A 40 -9.98 -5.51 0.12
CA ASP A 40 -8.75 -5.89 -0.56
C ASP A 40 -7.55 -5.47 0.26
N ASP A 41 -6.75 -6.44 0.67
CA ASP A 41 -5.56 -6.26 1.49
C ASP A 41 -4.28 -6.54 0.70
N ALA A 42 -3.33 -5.62 0.78
CA ALA A 42 -1.98 -5.81 0.24
C ALA A 42 -0.93 -5.52 1.31
N PHE A 43 -0.07 -6.49 1.58
CA PHE A 43 1.06 -6.29 2.47
C PHE A 43 2.11 -5.37 1.84
N MET A 44 2.64 -4.47 2.65
CA MET A 44 3.60 -3.45 2.23
C MET A 44 4.89 -4.06 1.66
N TYR A 45 5.35 -5.18 2.22
CA TYR A 45 6.54 -5.89 1.72
C TYR A 45 6.34 -6.51 0.32
N LYS A 46 5.09 -6.74 -0.11
CA LYS A 46 4.75 -7.30 -1.44
C LYS A 46 4.62 -6.21 -2.51
N ILE A 47 4.50 -4.95 -2.11
CA ILE A 47 4.43 -3.83 -3.05
C ILE A 47 5.80 -3.70 -3.73
N GLN A 48 5.79 -3.62 -5.06
CA GLN A 48 6.98 -3.55 -5.88
C GLN A 48 7.24 -2.17 -6.43
N ASP A 49 6.20 -1.54 -6.93
CA ASP A 49 6.27 -0.21 -7.52
C ASP A 49 5.00 0.58 -7.19
N VAL A 50 5.15 1.90 -7.13
CA VAL A 50 4.08 2.83 -6.79
C VAL A 50 4.06 3.97 -7.81
N ARG A 51 3.03 3.99 -8.64
CA ARG A 51 2.82 5.02 -9.65
C ARG A 51 1.81 6.05 -9.19
N LEU A 52 2.16 7.33 -9.33
CA LEU A 52 1.24 8.45 -9.11
C LEU A 52 0.77 9.02 -10.46
N THR A 53 -0.54 9.04 -10.67
CA THR A 53 -1.19 9.65 -11.84
C THR A 53 -2.10 10.79 -11.41
N ARG A 54 -2.10 11.89 -12.16
CA ARG A 54 -3.00 13.03 -11.94
C ARG A 54 -3.57 13.49 -13.27
N SER A 55 -4.87 13.32 -13.45
CA SER A 55 -5.64 13.89 -14.55
C SER A 55 -5.76 15.42 -14.41
N PHE A 56 -6.20 16.08 -15.49
CA PHE A 56 -6.37 17.52 -15.53
C PHE A 56 -7.26 18.04 -14.39
N TRP A 57 -8.41 17.40 -14.16
CA TRP A 57 -9.34 17.75 -13.10
C TRP A 57 -8.77 17.45 -11.70
N GLU A 58 -8.10 16.30 -11.53
CA GLU A 58 -7.44 15.99 -10.26
C GLU A 58 -6.38 17.03 -9.89
N ARG A 59 -5.64 17.57 -10.87
CA ARG A 59 -4.67 18.65 -10.62
C ARG A 59 -5.34 19.93 -10.10
N ILE A 60 -6.49 20.31 -10.67
CA ILE A 60 -7.26 21.48 -10.24
C ILE A 60 -7.76 21.29 -8.80
N PHE A 61 -8.27 20.10 -8.47
CA PHE A 61 -8.81 19.78 -7.14
C PHE A 61 -7.77 19.29 -6.13
N LYS A 62 -6.46 19.32 -6.46
CA LYS A 62 -5.35 18.81 -5.62
C LYS A 62 -5.53 17.34 -5.20
N LEU A 63 -6.17 16.56 -6.06
CA LEU A 63 -6.36 15.13 -5.95
C LEU A 63 -5.31 14.38 -6.78
N GLY A 64 -5.26 13.07 -6.60
CA GLY A 64 -4.59 12.18 -7.53
C GLY A 64 -4.85 10.73 -7.22
N THR A 65 -4.43 9.89 -8.16
CA THR A 65 -4.65 8.46 -8.11
C THR A 65 -3.31 7.75 -7.97
N ILE A 66 -3.19 6.89 -6.97
CA ILE A 66 -1.99 6.11 -6.67
C ILE A 66 -2.27 4.67 -7.07
N THR A 67 -1.41 4.11 -7.92
CA THR A 67 -1.44 2.71 -8.32
C THR A 67 -0.27 2.00 -7.66
N CYS A 68 -0.56 1.01 -6.82
CA CYS A 68 0.41 0.12 -6.22
C CYS A 68 0.44 -1.19 -7.01
N TYR A 69 1.62 -1.58 -7.48
CA TYR A 69 1.85 -2.88 -8.11
C TYR A 69 2.34 -3.86 -7.06
N THR A 70 1.66 -4.99 -6.93
CA THR A 70 2.04 -6.04 -5.98
C THR A 70 2.61 -7.24 -6.73
N GLY A 71 3.49 -7.98 -6.07
CA GLY A 71 3.93 -9.30 -6.55
C GLY A 71 2.97 -10.43 -6.18
N ASP A 72 1.73 -10.13 -5.76
CA ASP A 72 0.74 -11.15 -5.42
C ASP A 72 -0.02 -11.62 -6.66
N THR A 73 -0.40 -12.90 -6.67
CA THR A 73 -1.10 -13.53 -7.80
C THR A 73 -2.60 -13.20 -7.81
N THR A 74 -3.17 -12.95 -6.63
CA THR A 74 -4.60 -12.69 -6.46
C THR A 74 -4.98 -11.25 -6.79
N HIS A 75 -4.15 -10.28 -6.39
CA HIS A 75 -4.40 -8.85 -6.56
C HIS A 75 -3.14 -8.13 -7.06
N PRO A 76 -2.79 -8.26 -8.36
CA PRO A 76 -1.54 -7.71 -8.90
C PRO A 76 -1.47 -6.18 -8.88
N LYS A 77 -2.63 -5.51 -8.75
CA LYS A 77 -2.74 -4.05 -8.81
C LYS A 77 -3.78 -3.56 -7.82
N LEU A 78 -3.37 -2.64 -6.93
CA LEU A 78 -4.27 -1.91 -6.05
C LEU A 78 -4.28 -0.43 -6.46
N VAL A 79 -5.47 0.13 -6.65
CA VAL A 79 -5.65 1.51 -7.10
C VAL A 79 -6.38 2.31 -6.04
N LEU A 80 -5.74 3.36 -5.57
CA LEU A 80 -6.31 4.32 -4.66
C LEU A 80 -6.65 5.59 -5.45
N GLU A 81 -7.94 5.84 -5.66
CA GLU A 81 -8.43 6.86 -6.58
C GLU A 81 -8.82 8.15 -5.85
N HIS A 82 -8.55 9.29 -6.48
CA HIS A 82 -9.01 10.61 -6.03
C HIS A 82 -8.65 10.96 -4.57
N ILE A 83 -7.43 10.62 -4.17
CA ILE A 83 -6.90 10.90 -2.83
C ILE A 83 -6.41 12.35 -2.73
N LYS A 84 -6.67 12.99 -1.58
CA LYS A 84 -6.02 14.25 -1.21
C LYS A 84 -4.54 14.07 -0.87
N ARG A 85 -3.71 15.04 -1.29
CA ARG A 85 -2.26 15.05 -1.04
C ARG A 85 -1.57 13.73 -1.43
N PRO A 86 -1.76 13.27 -2.68
CA PRO A 86 -1.31 11.94 -3.11
C PRO A 86 0.23 11.82 -3.15
N GLY A 87 0.96 12.94 -3.15
CA GLY A 87 2.43 12.93 -3.05
C GLY A 87 2.92 12.37 -1.71
N ILE A 88 2.41 12.90 -0.60
CA ILE A 88 2.80 12.48 0.75
C ILE A 88 2.49 10.99 0.97
N ILE A 89 1.32 10.55 0.50
CA ILE A 89 0.90 9.16 0.64
C ILE A 89 1.76 8.23 -0.22
N LYS A 90 2.09 8.64 -1.46
CA LYS A 90 3.02 7.89 -2.31
C LYS A 90 4.38 7.72 -1.62
N ASP A 91 4.94 8.81 -1.11
CA ASP A 91 6.26 8.78 -0.46
C ASP A 91 6.24 7.93 0.82
N PHE A 92 5.14 7.98 1.59
CA PHE A 92 4.91 7.11 2.73
C PHE A 92 4.88 5.63 2.35
N ILE A 93 4.11 5.25 1.32
CA ILE A 93 4.04 3.86 0.85
C ILE A 93 5.41 3.39 0.37
N LEU A 94 6.14 4.24 -0.37
CA LEU A 94 7.47 3.91 -0.86
C LEU A 94 8.43 3.63 0.30
N TYR A 95 8.48 4.53 1.28
CA TYR A 95 9.32 4.38 2.47
C TYR A 95 8.94 3.11 3.27
N ALA A 96 7.66 2.91 3.54
CA ALA A 96 7.18 1.75 4.29
C ALA A 96 7.48 0.42 3.58
N SER A 97 7.37 0.38 2.23
CA SER A 97 7.72 -0.80 1.44
C SER A 97 9.19 -1.16 1.51
N GLU A 98 10.08 -0.17 1.45
CA GLU A 98 11.52 -0.39 1.55
C GLU A 98 11.93 -0.79 2.97
N GLU A 99 11.33 -0.19 4.00
CA GLU A 99 11.59 -0.58 5.38
C GLU A 99 11.13 -2.01 5.66
N ALA A 100 9.92 -2.39 5.21
CA ALA A 100 9.38 -3.73 5.36
C ALA A 100 10.28 -4.77 4.66
N ARG A 101 10.80 -4.45 3.48
CA ARG A 101 11.76 -5.31 2.76
C ARG A 101 13.09 -5.44 3.50
N ARG A 102 13.62 -4.33 4.02
CA ARG A 102 14.87 -4.33 4.79
C ARG A 102 14.76 -5.23 6.03
N LYS A 103 13.68 -5.09 6.80
CA LYS A 103 13.39 -5.94 7.96
C LYS A 103 13.36 -7.42 7.56
N ARG A 104 12.71 -7.75 6.44
CA ARG A 104 12.63 -9.15 5.95
C ARG A 104 13.97 -9.71 5.51
N ARG A 105 14.82 -8.90 4.87
CA ARG A 105 16.19 -9.32 4.49
C ARG A 105 17.05 -9.59 5.73
N ALA A 106 17.01 -8.71 6.73
CA ALA A 106 17.73 -8.89 7.98
C ALA A 106 17.27 -10.16 8.72
N LEU A 107 15.96 -10.37 8.84
CA LEU A 107 15.40 -11.58 9.48
C LEU A 107 15.81 -12.87 8.74
N ARG A 108 15.91 -12.83 7.40
CA ARG A 108 16.38 -13.99 6.62
C ARG A 108 17.86 -14.29 6.85
N ALA A 109 18.70 -13.26 6.93
CA ALA A 109 20.12 -13.43 7.21
C ALA A 109 20.34 -14.04 8.61
N MET A 110 19.65 -13.53 9.63
CA MET A 110 19.72 -14.06 11.00
C MET A 110 19.29 -15.52 11.09
N LYS A 111 18.19 -15.90 10.41
CA LYS A 111 17.75 -17.30 10.40
C LYS A 111 18.75 -18.25 9.74
N MET A 112 19.41 -17.79 8.67
CA MET A 112 20.44 -18.59 7.99
C MET A 112 21.65 -18.81 8.90
N GLU A 113 22.09 -17.76 9.61
CA GLU A 113 23.16 -17.86 10.61
C GLU A 113 22.78 -18.79 11.78
N GLU A 114 21.54 -18.74 12.26
CA GLU A 114 21.04 -19.65 13.30
C GLU A 114 21.02 -21.12 12.83
N GLU A 115 20.60 -21.36 11.59
CA GLU A 115 20.59 -22.69 10.96
C GLU A 115 22.02 -23.25 10.83
N ASP A 116 22.97 -22.45 10.36
CA ASP A 116 24.39 -22.82 10.24
C ASP A 116 25.03 -23.14 11.61
N ILE A 117 24.74 -22.33 12.64
CA ILE A 117 25.22 -22.57 14.01
C ILE A 117 24.61 -23.85 14.60
N SER A 118 23.37 -24.17 14.26
CA SER A 118 22.70 -25.38 14.75
C SER A 118 23.29 -26.66 14.14
N GLN A 119 23.65 -26.63 12.85
CA GLN A 119 24.26 -27.76 12.14
C GLN A 119 25.68 -28.04 12.64
N SER A 120 26.48 -27.01 12.90
CA SER A 120 27.85 -27.16 13.44
C SER A 120 27.94 -27.68 14.88
N LYS A 121 26.83 -27.71 15.64
CA LYS A 121 26.77 -28.25 17.00
C LYS A 121 26.27 -29.69 17.07
N SER A 122 25.72 -30.20 15.97
CA SER A 122 25.19 -31.56 15.85
C SER A 122 26.18 -32.55 15.24
N ASP A 123 27.27 -32.07 14.64
CA ASP A 123 28.46 -32.83 14.21
C ASP A 123 29.57 -32.78 15.28
#